data_AF-A0A5S3UJX1-F1
#
_entry.id   AF-A0A5S3UJX1-F1
#
_cell.length_a   1.000
_cell.length_b   1.000
_cell.length_c   1.000
_cell.angle_alpha   90.00
_cell.angle_beta   90.00
_cell.angle_gamma   90.00
#
_symmetry.space_group_name_H-M   'P 1'
#
loop_
_entity.id
_entity.type
_entity.pdbx_description
1 polymer ?
#
loop_
_entity_poly.entity_id
_entity_poly.type
_entity_poly.pdbx_seq_one_letter_code
_entity_poly.pdbx_strand_id
1 'polypeptide(L)' 'MNQLTEKKITCPYCGEQIEILLDPADLNQQYIEDCQVCCKPINFLVFESIDEELSVTVSSDDESSGFSNF' A
#
# COMPACT_ATOMS: atom_id res chain seq x y z
N MET A 1 -10.58 19.55 -11.30
CA MET A 1 -10.77 18.12 -11.63
C MET A 1 -9.62 17.42 -10.94
N ASN A 2 -9.86 16.62 -9.90
CA ASN A 2 -8.78 15.88 -9.26
C ASN A 2 -8.26 14.85 -10.26
N GLN A 3 -6.98 14.91 -10.57
CA GLN A 3 -6.32 13.95 -11.43
C GLN A 3 -5.84 12.80 -10.54
N LEU A 4 -6.66 11.75 -10.50
CA LEU A 4 -6.31 10.50 -9.83
C LEU A 4 -5.29 9.75 -10.70
N THR A 5 -4.23 9.25 -10.10
CA THR A 5 -3.19 8.47 -10.77
C THR A 5 -3.42 6.99 -10.50
N GLU A 6 -3.75 6.24 -11.55
CA GLU A 6 -3.92 4.79 -11.47
C GLU A 6 -2.55 4.11 -11.33
N LYS A 7 -2.36 3.31 -10.27
CA LYS A 7 -1.14 2.53 -10.06
C LYS A 7 -1.52 1.06 -9.85
N LYS A 8 -0.68 0.16 -10.36
CA LYS A 8 -0.84 -1.28 -10.19
C LYS A 8 0.20 -1.77 -9.20
N ILE A 9 -0.25 -2.41 -8.14
CA ILE A 9 0.60 -3.02 -7.13
C ILE A 9 0.35 -4.52 -7.06
N THR A 10 1.33 -5.25 -6.56
CA THR A 10 1.20 -6.69 -6.36
C THR A 10 1.04 -6.96 -4.88
N CYS A 11 0.00 -7.71 -4.51
CA CYS A 11 -0.26 -8.09 -3.13
C CYS A 11 0.92 -8.90 -2.56
N PRO A 12 1.57 -8.46 -1.48
CA PRO A 12 2.69 -9.19 -0.88
C PRO A 12 2.27 -10.53 -0.25
N TYR A 13 0.97 -10.76 -0.03
CA TYR A 13 0.45 -11.99 0.58
C TYR A 13 0.12 -13.08 -0.43
N CYS A 14 -0.67 -12.78 -1.46
CA CYS A 14 -1.13 -13.77 -2.46
C CYS A 14 -0.47 -13.62 -3.83
N GLY A 15 0.22 -12.51 -4.11
CA GLY A 15 0.82 -12.23 -5.41
C GLY A 15 -0.17 -11.71 -6.46
N GLU A 16 -1.41 -11.38 -6.09
CA GLU A 16 -2.40 -10.85 -7.02
C GLU A 16 -2.13 -9.38 -7.36
N GLN A 17 -2.41 -8.99 -8.61
CA GLN A 17 -2.29 -7.60 -9.04
C GLN A 17 -3.56 -6.80 -8.68
N ILE A 18 -3.40 -5.71 -7.94
CA ILE A 18 -4.48 -4.82 -7.49
C ILE A 18 -4.26 -3.44 -8.11
N GLU A 19 -5.34 -2.82 -8.56
CA GLU A 19 -5.34 -1.46 -9.12
C GLU A 19 -5.79 -0.49 -8.03
N ILE A 20 -4.97 0.53 -7.76
CA ILE A 20 -5.26 1.58 -6.80
C ILE A 20 -5.24 2.96 -7.46
N LEU A 21 -5.95 3.90 -6.85
CA LEU A 21 -6.01 5.29 -7.28
C LEU A 21 -5.25 6.14 -6.27
N LEU A 22 -4.17 6.77 -6.72
CA LEU A 22 -3.41 7.72 -5.92
C LEU A 22 -3.94 9.13 -6.18
N ASP A 23 -4.36 9.81 -5.13
CA ASP A 23 -4.69 11.24 -5.19
C ASP A 23 -3.50 12.05 -4.67
N PRO A 24 -3.12 13.17 -5.32
CA PRO A 24 -2.13 14.09 -4.78
C PRO A 24 -2.54 14.67 -3.41
N ALA A 25 -3.82 14.67 -3.04
CA ALA A 25 -4.27 15.03 -1.70
C ALA A 25 -3.88 14.00 -0.62
N ASP A 26 -3.62 12.74 -1.02
CA ASP A 26 -3.21 11.64 -0.15
C ASP A 26 -1.67 11.47 -0.11
N LEU A 27 -0.93 12.48 -0.57
CA LEU A 27 0.51 12.57 -0.40
C LEU A 27 0.89 12.49 1.09
N ASN A 28 1.87 11.62 1.39
CA ASN A 28 2.36 11.34 2.74
C ASN A 28 1.33 10.72 3.68
N GLN A 29 0.26 10.17 3.12
CA GLN A 29 -0.73 9.41 3.88
C GLN A 29 -0.40 7.91 3.83
N GLN A 30 -0.56 7.28 4.99
CA GLN A 30 -0.47 5.84 5.14
C GLN A 30 -1.86 5.31 5.50
N TYR A 31 -2.31 4.30 4.77
CA TYR A 31 -3.59 3.66 5.01
C TYR A 31 -3.46 2.15 4.79
N ILE A 32 -4.43 1.41 5.32
CA ILE A 32 -4.50 -0.04 5.20
C ILE A 32 -5.70 -0.37 4.33
N GLU A 33 -5.48 -1.13 3.27
CA GLU A 33 -6.54 -1.66 2.40
C GLU A 33 -6.46 -3.18 2.40
N ASP A 34 -7.60 -3.85 2.34
CA ASP A 34 -7.66 -5.30 2.25
C ASP A 34 -7.45 -5.79 0.82
N CYS A 35 -6.71 -6.89 0.68
CA CYS A 35 -6.63 -7.57 -0.60
C CYS A 35 -8.00 -8.14 -0.99
N GLN A 36 -8.49 -7.79 -2.19
CA GLN A 36 -9.76 -8.30 -2.71
C GLN A 36 -9.80 -9.82 -2.94
N VAL A 37 -8.64 -10.49 -2.91
CA VAL A 37 -8.53 -11.94 -3.11
C VAL A 37 -8.28 -12.70 -1.82
N CYS A 38 -7.31 -12.28 -1.01
CA CYS A 38 -6.93 -13.01 0.20
C CYS A 38 -7.42 -12.37 1.50
N CYS A 39 -8.16 -11.25 1.44
CA CYS A 39 -8.68 -10.52 2.60
C CYS A 39 -7.63 -10.25 3.69
N LYS A 40 -6.37 -10.01 3.28
CA LYS A 40 -5.28 -9.65 4.18
C LYS A 40 -5.09 -8.13 4.17
N PRO A 41 -4.85 -7.51 5.34
CA PRO A 41 -4.55 -6.08 5.42
C PRO A 41 -3.19 -5.80 4.79
N ILE A 42 -3.15 -4.99 3.74
CA ILE A 42 -1.92 -4.51 3.12
C ILE A 42 -1.76 -3.05 3.52
N ASN A 43 -0.57 -2.68 3.96
CA ASN A 43 -0.26 -1.32 4.33
C ASN A 43 0.26 -0.56 3.10
N PHE A 44 -0.44 0.50 2.72
CA PHE A 44 -0.12 1.37 1.58
C PHE A 44 0.50 2.66 2.10
N LEU A 45 1.66 3.00 1.56
CA LEU A 45 2.37 4.23 1.88
C LEU A 45 2.55 5.05 0.60
N VAL A 46 1.88 6.19 0.52
CA VAL A 46 1.99 7.12 -0.61
C VAL A 46 3.01 8.20 -0.27
N PHE A 47 3.96 8.42 -1.17
CA PHE A 47 5.00 9.44 -1.00
C PHE A 47 5.36 10.08 -2.34
N GLU A 48 5.72 11.35 -2.26
CA GLU A 48 6.32 12.05 -3.41
C GLU A 48 7.78 11.64 -3.54
N SER A 49 8.17 11.22 -4.73
CA SER A 49 9.58 11.00 -5.05
C SER A 49 10.25 12.30 -5.49
N ILE A 50 11.59 12.30 -5.55
CA ILE A 50 12.38 13.48 -5.92
C ILE A 50 12.09 14.01 -7.34
N ASP A 51 11.44 13.19 -8.17
CA ASP A 51 11.08 13.47 -9.57
C ASP A 51 9.69 14.13 -9.71
N GLU A 52 9.09 14.58 -8.61
CA GLU A 52 7.69 15.08 -8.56
C GLU A 52 6.66 14.03 -9.01
N GLU A 53 7.02 12.74 -8.92
CA GLU A 53 6.12 11.61 -9.23
C GLU A 53 5.58 10.95 -7.94
N LEU A 54 4.26 10.71 -7.93
CA LEU A 54 3.57 9.94 -6.90
C LEU A 54 4.01 8.48 -6.94
N SER A 55 4.65 8.03 -5.85
CA SER A 55 5.03 6.64 -5.65
C SER A 55 4.29 6.05 -4.47
N VAL A 56 4.04 4.74 -4.54
CA VAL A 56 3.35 3.98 -3.50
C VAL A 56 4.15 2.74 -3.19
N THR A 57 4.34 2.49 -1.89
CA THR A 57 4.97 1.27 -1.39
C THR A 57 3.92 0.47 -0.64
N VAL A 58 3.90 -0.84 -0.89
CA VAL A 58 3.03 -1.77 -0.17
C VAL A 58 3.88 -2.68 0.72
N SER A 59 3.46 -2.80 1.97
CA SER A 59 4.14 -3.63 2.97
C SER A 59 3.11 -4.52 3.66
N SER A 60 3.51 -5.72 4.03
CA SER A 60 2.74 -6.56 4.96
C SER A 60 2.94 -6.04 6.39
N ASP A 61 1.86 -5.90 7.15
CA ASP A 61 1.92 -5.71 8.60
C ASP A 61 2.43 -7.02 9.21
N ASP A 62 3.76 -7.16 9.32
CA ASP A 62 4.42 -8.27 10.01
C ASP A 62 4.85 -7.79 11.39
N GLU A 63 3.88 -7.66 12.30
CA GLU A 63 4.17 -7.58 13.74
C GLU A 63 4.18 -9.01 14.31
N SER A 64 5.24 -9.73 13.96
CA SER A 64 5.64 -10.98 14.62
C SER A 64 6.66 -10.71 15.72
N SER A 65 6.47 -9.70 16.57
CA SER A 65 7.22 -9.56 17.82
C SER A 65 6.64 -10.45 18.93
N GLY A 66 6.29 -11.69 18.56
CA GLY A 66 6.18 -12.80 19.50
C GLY A 66 7.59 -13.20 19.93
N PHE A 67 8.16 -12.49 20.90
CA PHE A 67 9.21 -13.09 21.71
C PHE A 67 8.59 -14.29 22.43
N SER A 68 8.86 -15.45 21.85
CA SER A 68 8.62 -16.75 22.44
C SER A 68 9.23 -16.82 23.84
N ASN A 69 8.45 -17.43 24.72
CA ASN A 69 8.84 -18.32 25.82
C ASN A 69 9.01 -17.76 27.26
N PHE A 70 8.11 -18.27 28.12
CA PHE A 70 8.09 -18.40 29.59
C PHE A 70 7.31 -17.36 30.40
#